data_AF-A0A6L8G689-F1
#
_entry.id   AF-A0A6L8G689-F1
#
_cell.length_a   1.000
_cell.length_b   1.000
_cell.length_c   1.000
_cell.angle_alpha   90.00
_cell.angle_beta   90.00
_cell.angle_gamma   90.00
#
_symmetry.space_group_name_H-M   'P 1'
#
loop_
_entity.id
_entity.type
_entity.pdbx_description
1 polymer ?
#
loop_
_entity_poly.entity_id
_entity_poly.type
_entity_poly.pdbx_seq_one_letter_code
_entity_poly.pdbx_strand_id
1 'polypeptide(L)'
;MKDVPNRDSAITFMDFLPKPEDAVAVSNCARHGSGLSGVGECLDPEFARRPASSPPATAGLAAFAEVSDEATRAVYDQNWTNVKM
;
A
#
# COMPACT_ATOMS: atom_id res chain seq x y z
N MET A 1 10.14 -17.91 0.69
CA MET A 1 9.15 -18.48 1.64
C MET A 1 9.69 -19.65 2.48
N LYS A 2 10.91 -20.14 2.26
CA LYS A 2 11.39 -21.39 2.88
C LYS A 2 11.93 -21.25 4.31
N ASP A 3 12.41 -20.08 4.71
CA ASP A 3 13.17 -19.92 5.97
C ASP A 3 12.61 -18.83 6.90
N VAL A 4 11.28 -18.76 7.08
CA VAL A 4 10.69 -17.84 8.06
C VAL A 4 10.56 -18.58 9.41
N PRO A 5 11.23 -18.11 10.49
CA PRO A 5 11.33 -18.84 11.75
C PRO A 5 9.99 -18.99 12.50
N ASN A 6 9.01 -18.13 12.21
CA ASN A 6 7.68 -18.17 12.83
C ASN A 6 6.58 -18.03 11.78
N ARG A 7 6.54 -19.00 10.86
CA ARG A 7 5.62 -19.00 9.71
C ARG A 7 4.15 -19.00 10.15
N ASP A 8 3.80 -19.76 11.17
CA ASP A 8 2.40 -19.90 11.61
C ASP A 8 1.85 -18.61 12.20
N SER A 9 2.66 -17.88 12.99
CA SER A 9 2.25 -16.54 13.45
C SER A 9 2.17 -15.53 12.32
N ALA A 10 3.06 -15.63 11.32
CA ALA A 10 3.01 -14.76 10.15
C ALA A 10 1.70 -14.96 9.36
N ILE A 11 1.26 -16.21 9.18
CA ILE A 11 -0.02 -16.52 8.54
C ILE A 11 -1.18 -16.01 9.41
N THR A 12 -1.15 -16.28 10.72
CA THR A 12 -2.17 -15.79 11.66
C THR A 12 -2.34 -14.27 11.59
N PHE A 13 -1.23 -13.52 11.48
CA PHE A 13 -1.27 -12.07 11.32
C PHE A 13 -1.86 -11.65 9.96
N MET A 14 -1.49 -12.33 8.88
CA MET A 14 -2.04 -12.06 7.55
C MET A 14 -3.53 -12.40 7.45
N ASP A 15 -4.05 -13.34 8.25
CA ASP A 15 -5.47 -13.65 8.37
C ASP A 15 -6.23 -12.66 9.27
N PHE A 16 -5.52 -12.00 10.19
CA PHE A 16 -6.09 -10.97 11.06
C PHE A 16 -6.30 -9.63 10.33
N LEU A 17 -5.30 -9.16 9.57
CA LEU A 17 -5.34 -7.88 8.87
C LEU A 17 -6.56 -7.64 7.96
N PRO A 18 -7.09 -8.61 7.19
CA PRO A 18 -8.19 -8.36 6.28
C PRO A 18 -9.57 -8.34 6.95
N LYS A 19 -9.66 -8.51 8.27
CA LYS A 19 -10.95 -8.36 8.97
C LYS A 19 -11.43 -6.91 8.84
N PRO A 20 -12.71 -6.66 8.50
CA PRO A 20 -13.20 -5.32 8.20
C PRO A 20 -12.91 -4.29 9.30
N GLU A 21 -13.14 -4.66 10.56
CA GLU A 21 -12.88 -3.80 11.73
C GLU A 21 -11.40 -3.42 11.87
N ASP A 22 -10.51 -4.40 11.70
CA ASP A 22 -9.06 -4.21 11.83
C ASP A 22 -8.50 -3.41 10.65
N ALA A 23 -8.95 -3.71 9.43
CA ALA A 23 -8.56 -2.99 8.23
C ALA A 23 -8.99 -1.52 8.27
N VAL A 24 -10.21 -1.24 8.74
CA VAL A 24 -10.72 0.13 8.93
C VAL A 24 -9.92 0.88 9.99
N ALA A 25 -9.61 0.23 11.12
CA ALA A 25 -8.81 0.84 12.18
C ALA A 25 -7.40 1.22 11.67
N VAL A 26 -6.74 0.32 10.94
CA VAL A 26 -5.42 0.57 10.36
C VAL A 26 -5.50 1.67 9.30
N SER A 27 -6.49 1.64 8.39
CA SER A 27 -6.65 2.67 7.35
C SER A 27 -6.92 4.06 7.93
N ASN A 28 -7.78 4.17 8.96
CA ASN A 28 -8.06 5.44 9.62
C ASN A 28 -6.84 5.99 10.37
N CYS A 29 -6.04 5.12 10.99
CA CYS A 29 -4.82 5.51 11.69
C CYS A 29 -3.72 5.94 10.71
N ALA A 30 -3.44 5.11 9.69
CA ALA A 30 -2.35 5.33 8.74
C ALA A 30 -2.68 6.35 7.65
N ARG A 31 -3.98 6.68 7.48
CA ARG A 31 -4.49 7.54 6.40
C ARG A 31 -4.14 7.03 5.01
N HIS A 32 -4.12 5.71 4.84
CA HIS A 32 -4.01 5.01 3.55
C HIS A 32 -5.31 4.27 3.23
N GLY A 33 -5.74 4.33 1.95
CA GLY A 33 -6.94 3.64 1.49
C GLY A 33 -6.81 2.13 1.72
N SER A 34 -7.91 1.48 2.09
CA SER A 34 -7.93 0.03 2.27
C SER A 34 -7.91 -0.68 0.90
N GLY A 35 -7.16 -1.76 0.80
CA GLY A 35 -7.19 -2.66 -0.35
C GLY A 35 -8.40 -3.61 -0.37
N LEU A 36 -9.23 -3.60 0.69
CA LEU A 36 -10.43 -4.42 0.79
C LEU A 36 -11.63 -3.74 0.15
N SER A 37 -12.45 -4.51 -0.55
CA SER A 37 -13.75 -4.05 -1.03
C SER A 37 -14.77 -3.97 0.11
N GLY A 38 -15.73 -3.04 0.02
CA GLY A 38 -16.87 -2.97 0.94
C GLY A 38 -16.62 -2.32 2.31
N VAL A 39 -15.37 -1.96 2.64
CA VAL A 39 -15.05 -1.31 3.93
C VAL A 39 -15.03 0.23 3.86
N GLY A 40 -15.19 0.80 2.67
CA GLY A 40 -15.09 2.25 2.43
C GLY A 40 -16.11 3.07 3.21
N GLU A 41 -17.31 2.53 3.42
CA GLU A 41 -18.38 3.18 4.20
C GLU A 41 -18.08 3.25 5.70
N CYS A 42 -17.19 2.39 6.19
CA CYS A 42 -16.77 2.33 7.59
C CYS A 42 -15.57 3.24 7.90
N LEU A 43 -14.95 3.85 6.87
CA LEU A 43 -13.83 4.77 7.04
C LEU A 43 -14.31 6.11 7.63
N ASP A 44 -13.39 6.83 8.27
CA ASP A 44 -13.61 8.21 8.69
C ASP A 44 -14.09 9.06 7.49
N PRO A 45 -15.28 9.70 7.54
CA PRO A 45 -15.83 10.43 6.41
C PRO A 45 -14.93 11.56 5.89
N GLU A 46 -14.19 12.21 6.79
CA GLU A 46 -13.25 13.28 6.43
C GLU A 46 -12.03 12.73 5.69
N PHE A 47 -11.70 11.46 5.90
CA PHE A 47 -10.65 10.77 5.17
C PHE A 47 -11.16 10.20 3.85
N ALA A 48 -12.31 9.51 3.88
CA ALA A 48 -12.90 8.86 2.72
C ALA A 48 -13.22 9.83 1.56
N ARG A 49 -13.54 11.09 1.87
CA ARG A 49 -13.89 12.10 0.87
C ARG A 49 -12.71 12.86 0.28
N ARG A 50 -11.49 12.67 0.78
CA ARG A 50 -10.32 13.42 0.29
C ARG A 50 -9.94 12.96 -1.11
N PRO A 51 -9.73 13.87 -2.07
CA PRO A 51 -9.31 13.52 -3.43
C PRO A 51 -8.00 12.71 -3.48
N ALA A 52 -7.10 12.90 -2.52
CA ALA A 52 -5.86 12.14 -2.44
C ALA A 52 -6.07 10.66 -2.06
N SER A 53 -7.12 10.35 -1.31
CA SER A 53 -7.42 9.01 -0.80
C SER A 53 -8.52 8.31 -1.61
N SER A 54 -9.38 9.11 -2.24
CA SER A 54 -10.41 8.69 -3.19
C SER A 54 -10.30 9.56 -4.44
N PRO A 55 -9.32 9.28 -5.33
CA PRO A 55 -9.14 10.06 -6.56
C PRO A 55 -10.39 10.00 -7.44
N PRO A 56 -10.87 11.14 -7.97
CA PRO A 56 -11.99 11.15 -8.90
C PRO A 56 -11.60 10.44 -10.21
N ALA A 57 -12.60 9.98 -10.97
CA ALA A 57 -12.38 9.35 -12.27
C ALA A 57 -11.63 10.26 -13.28
N THR A 58 -11.62 11.56 -13.05
CA THR A 58 -10.92 12.57 -13.85
C THR A 58 -9.45 12.79 -13.45
N ALA A 59 -8.94 12.11 -12.41
CA ALA A 59 -7.58 12.30 -11.90
C ALA A 59 -6.46 11.82 -12.84
N GLY A 60 -6.81 11.23 -13.99
CA GLY A 60 -5.87 10.61 -14.91
C GLY A 60 -5.56 9.16 -14.53
N LEU A 61 -4.76 8.49 -15.38
CA LEU A 61 -4.38 7.11 -15.15
C LEU A 61 -3.21 7.03 -14.18
N ALA A 62 -3.36 6.19 -13.15
CA ALA A 62 -2.23 5.75 -12.35
C ALA A 62 -1.29 4.88 -13.21
N ALA A 63 0.01 5.05 -13.02
CA ALA A 63 1.02 4.15 -13.59
C ALA A 63 1.53 3.22 -12.49
N PHE A 64 1.55 1.92 -12.75
CA PHE A 64 2.21 0.96 -11.88
C PHE A 64 3.70 0.91 -12.22
N ALA A 65 4.54 0.79 -11.19
CA ALA A 65 5.96 0.57 -11.40
C ALA A 65 6.16 -0.82 -12.05
N GLU A 66 6.85 -0.84 -13.19
CA GLU A 66 7.20 -2.07 -13.88
C GLU A 66 8.43 -2.74 -13.27
N VAL A 67 8.58 -4.04 -13.51
CA VAL A 67 9.77 -4.78 -13.09
C VAL A 67 10.92 -4.42 -14.02
N SER A 68 11.85 -3.60 -13.52
CA SER A 68 13.08 -3.25 -14.22
C SER A 68 14.12 -4.39 -14.15
N ASP A 69 14.88 -4.59 -15.22
CA ASP A 69 16.04 -5.47 -15.24
C ASP A 69 17.22 -4.88 -14.44
N GLU A 70 18.25 -5.68 -14.21
CA GLU A 70 19.40 -5.30 -13.39
C GLU A 70 20.17 -4.09 -13.94
N ALA A 71 20.34 -3.98 -15.27
CA ALA A 71 21.07 -2.85 -15.86
C ALA A 71 20.29 -1.54 -15.66
N THR A 72 18.96 -1.59 -15.82
CA THR A 72 18.08 -0.45 -15.55
C THR A 72 18.12 -0.04 -14.07
N ARG A 73 18.10 -1.01 -13.14
CA ARG A 73 18.18 -0.75 -11.69
C ARG A 73 19.51 -0.10 -11.29
N ALA A 74 20.63 -0.58 -11.83
CA ALA A 74 21.95 -0.01 -11.53
C ALA A 74 22.06 1.48 -11.92
N VAL A 75 21.46 1.87 -13.06
CA VAL A 75 21.41 3.27 -13.48
C VAL A 75 20.55 4.10 -12.53
N TYR A 76 19.39 3.59 -12.10
CA TYR A 76 18.55 4.28 -11.13
C TYR A 76 19.24 4.47 -9.78
N ASP A 77 19.96 3.46 -9.29
CA ASP A 77 20.71 3.53 -8.03
C ASP A 77 21.86 4.56 -8.10
N GLN A 78 22.59 4.60 -9.23
CA GLN A 78 23.65 5.59 -9.45
C GLN A 78 23.06 7.02 -9.47
N ASN A 79 21.99 7.23 -10.22
CA ASN A 79 21.33 8.53 -10.31
C ASN A 79 20.83 8.99 -8.94
N TRP A 80 20.22 8.10 -8.17
CA TRP A 80 19.72 8.41 -6.82
C TRP A 80 20.85 8.77 -5.85
N THR A 81 21.98 8.07 -5.92
CA THR A 81 23.18 8.38 -5.11
C THR A 81 23.71 9.78 -5.43
N ASN A 82 23.76 10.14 -6.71
CA ASN A 82 24.26 11.44 -7.16
C ASN A 82 23.33 12.62 -6.80
N VAL A 83 22.03 12.37 -6.60
CA VAL A 83 21.06 13.42 -6.20
C VAL A 83 20.99 13.58 -4.67
N LYS A 84 21.28 12.51 -3.91
CA LYS A 84 21.28 12.54 -2.45
C LYS A 84 22.54 13.14 -1.83
N MET A 85 23.68 13.00 -2.50
CA MET A 85 24.98 13.54 -2.10
C MET A 85 25.17 14.96 -2.63
#